data_AF-A0A833LZU2-F1
#
_entry.id   AF-A0A833LZU2-F1
#
_cell.length_a   1.000
_cell.length_b   1.000
_cell.length_c   1.000
_cell.angle_alpha   90.00
_cell.angle_beta   90.00
_cell.angle_gamma   90.00
#
_symmetry.space_group_name_H-M   'P 1'
#
loop_
_entity.id
_entity.type
_entity.pdbx_description
1 polymer ?
#
loop_
_entity_poly.entity_id
_entity_poly.type
_entity_poly.pdbx_seq_one_letter_code
_entity_poly.pdbx_strand_id
1 'polypeptide(L)'
;LVVLGDMPGVSVRDLDRLIEAFRAAGGTAIVRATHRGKRGNPVVLPRALFAEVATLEGDTGARHLVEAEGATVIDVEIGEAAFVDVDTPDAMARAGGVLQD
;
A
#
# COMPACT_ATOMS: atom_id res chain seq x y z
N LEU A 1 8.27 -3.09 -1.74
CA LEU A 1 6.89 -3.24 -1.23
C LEU A 1 6.85 -2.56 0.12
N VAL A 2 5.86 -1.71 0.33
CA VAL A 2 5.61 -0.96 1.56
C VAL A 2 4.21 -1.34 2.01
N VAL A 3 4.11 -1.77 3.27
CA VAL A 3 2.88 -2.20 3.95
C VAL A 3 2.86 -1.45 5.29
N LEU A 4 1.70 -0.95 5.71
CA LEU A 4 1.57 -0.36 7.05
C LEU A 4 1.37 -1.47 8.08
N GLY A 5 1.98 -1.31 9.26
CA GLY A 5 2.00 -2.37 10.29
C GLY A 5 0.65 -2.63 10.96
N ASP A 6 -0.29 -1.71 10.79
CA ASP A 6 -1.63 -1.64 11.38
C ASP A 6 -2.74 -2.09 10.43
N MET A 7 -2.41 -2.72 9.30
CA MET A 7 -3.36 -3.21 8.30
C MET A 7 -3.53 -4.75 8.35
N PRO A 8 -4.20 -5.32 9.36
CA PRO A 8 -4.34 -6.78 9.52
C PRO A 8 -5.25 -7.42 8.47
N GLY A 9 -6.06 -6.63 7.77
CA GLY A 9 -6.93 -7.12 6.70
C GLY A 9 -6.20 -7.50 5.41
N VAL A 10 -4.94 -7.06 5.25
CA VAL A 10 -4.13 -7.37 4.06
C VAL A 10 -3.65 -8.82 4.13
N SER A 11 -4.12 -9.64 3.18
CA SER A 11 -3.74 -11.06 3.13
C SER A 11 -2.46 -11.29 2.34
N VAL A 12 -1.83 -12.47 2.53
CA VAL A 12 -0.69 -12.92 1.72
C VAL A 12 -1.04 -12.91 0.22
N ARG A 13 -2.26 -13.33 -0.12
CA ARG A 13 -2.74 -13.35 -1.52
C ARG A 13 -2.79 -11.94 -2.13
N ASP A 14 -3.13 -10.94 -1.34
CA ASP A 14 -3.14 -9.55 -1.81
C ASP A 14 -1.71 -9.08 -2.12
N LEU A 15 -0.77 -9.37 -1.22
CA LEU A 15 0.65 -9.07 -1.44
C LEU A 15 1.20 -9.76 -2.70
N ASP A 16 0.88 -11.04 -2.90
CA ASP A 16 1.30 -11.80 -4.08
C ASP A 16 0.78 -11.16 -5.37
N ARG A 17 -0.49 -10.73 -5.41
CA ARG A 17 -1.08 -10.06 -6.58
C ARG A 17 -0.35 -8.76 -6.93
N LEU A 18 0.04 -7.96 -5.92
CA LEU A 18 0.82 -6.74 -6.14
C LEU A 18 2.23 -7.07 -6.67
N ILE A 19 2.88 -8.11 -6.12
CA ILE A 19 4.22 -8.54 -6.54
C ILE A 19 4.19 -9.08 -7.98
N GLU A 20 3.19 -9.88 -8.33
CA GLU A 20 3.00 -10.43 -9.67
C GLU A 20 2.79 -9.32 -10.70
N ALA A 21 1.91 -8.34 -10.41
CA ALA A 21 1.70 -7.19 -11.27
C ALA A 21 2.99 -6.37 -11.48
N PHE A 22 3.78 -6.19 -10.41
CA PHE A 22 5.06 -5.49 -10.49
C PHE A 22 6.08 -6.23 -11.35
N ARG A 23 6.17 -7.56 -11.19
CA ARG A 23 7.04 -8.41 -12.01
C ARG A 23 6.62 -8.43 -13.48
N ALA A 24 5.32 -8.52 -13.75
CA ALA A 24 4.77 -8.48 -15.10
C ALA A 24 5.07 -7.15 -15.82
N ALA A 25 5.17 -6.05 -15.07
CA ALA A 25 5.59 -4.75 -15.56
C ALA A 25 7.12 -4.56 -15.65
N GLY A 26 7.92 -5.63 -15.50
CA GLY A 26 9.38 -5.55 -15.57
C GLY A 26 10.04 -4.85 -14.38
N GLY A 27 9.31 -4.65 -13.28
CA GLY A 27 9.83 -4.01 -12.07
C GLY A 27 10.07 -2.50 -12.17
N THR A 28 9.45 -1.83 -13.14
CA THR A 28 9.58 -0.39 -13.38
C THR A 28 8.33 0.40 -13.01
N ALA A 29 7.16 -0.25 -12.95
CA ALA A 29 5.91 0.39 -12.58
C ALA A 29 5.75 0.55 -11.06
N ILE A 30 4.99 1.56 -10.66
CA ILE A 30 4.41 1.63 -9.31
C ILE A 30 3.16 0.75 -9.31
N VAL A 31 3.06 -0.16 -8.36
CA VAL A 31 1.85 -0.98 -8.20
C VAL A 31 1.21 -0.63 -6.87
N ARG A 32 -0.08 -0.27 -6.85
CA ARG A 32 -0.77 0.09 -5.61
C ARG A 32 -2.08 -0.65 -5.46
N ALA A 33 -2.42 -0.94 -4.22
CA ALA A 33 -3.72 -1.47 -3.86
C ALA A 33 -4.83 -0.44 -4.11
N THR A 34 -6.00 -0.92 -4.52
CA THR A 34 -7.20 -0.11 -4.64
C THR A 34 -8.41 -0.82 -4.08
N HIS A 35 -9.43 -0.02 -3.72
CA HIS A 35 -10.77 -0.50 -3.51
C HIS A 35 -11.80 0.43 -4.15
N ARG A 36 -12.62 -0.13 -5.06
CA ARG A 36 -13.62 0.61 -5.84
C ARG A 36 -13.01 1.81 -6.56
N GLY A 37 -11.82 1.62 -7.14
CA GLY A 37 -11.07 2.67 -7.85
C GLY A 37 -10.46 3.75 -6.95
N LYS A 38 -10.64 3.67 -5.63
CA LYS A 38 -9.92 4.52 -4.68
C LYS A 38 -8.58 3.88 -4.34
N ARG A 39 -7.51 4.67 -4.38
CA ARG A 39 -6.15 4.25 -4.00
C ARG A 39 -6.03 3.96 -2.50
N GLY A 40 -5.34 2.90 -2.14
CA GLY A 40 -5.02 2.54 -0.76
C GLY A 40 -3.62 1.96 -0.63
N ASN A 41 -3.38 1.24 0.46
CA ASN A 41 -2.15 0.49 0.73
C ASN A 41 -2.44 -1.01 0.64
N PRO A 42 -1.47 -1.90 0.35
CA PRO A 42 -0.04 -1.65 0.18
C PRO A 42 0.38 -1.02 -1.16
N VAL A 43 1.64 -0.63 -1.26
CA VAL A 43 2.26 -0.11 -2.50
C VAL A 43 3.63 -0.75 -2.79
N VAL A 44 3.89 -1.07 -4.06
CA VAL A 44 5.19 -1.51 -4.57
C VAL A 44 5.79 -0.35 -5.36
N LEU A 45 6.97 0.10 -4.93
CA LEU A 45 7.73 1.14 -5.60
C LEU A 45 8.93 0.52 -6.34
N PRO A 46 9.21 0.93 -7.59
CA PRO A 46 10.41 0.54 -8.30
C PRO A 46 11.65 1.11 -7.63
N ARG A 47 12.80 0.43 -7.79
CA ARG A 47 14.08 0.84 -7.19
C ARG A 47 14.50 2.25 -7.59
N ALA A 48 14.14 2.69 -8.80
CA ALA A 48 14.45 4.02 -9.30
C ALA A 48 13.92 5.15 -8.40
N LEU A 49 12.81 4.92 -7.68
CA LEU A 49 12.19 5.91 -6.80
C LEU A 49 12.75 5.88 -5.36
N PHE A 50 13.69 4.98 -5.03
CA PHE A 50 14.18 4.87 -3.65
C PHE A 50 14.90 6.14 -3.18
N ALA A 51 15.62 6.81 -4.07
CA ALA A 51 16.28 8.07 -3.76
C ALA A 51 15.26 9.17 -3.43
N GLU A 52 14.17 9.26 -4.20
CA GLU A 52 13.09 10.21 -3.95
C GLU A 52 12.33 9.90 -2.66
N VAL A 53 12.04 8.61 -2.39
CA VAL A 53 11.41 8.18 -1.11
C VAL A 53 12.26 8.60 0.09
N ALA A 54 13.58 8.50 0.00
CA ALA A 54 14.48 8.87 1.08
C ALA A 54 14.48 10.39 1.38
N THR A 55 13.99 11.21 0.45
CA THR A 55 13.86 12.66 0.62
C THR A 55 12.48 13.09 1.13
N LEU A 56 11.54 12.16 1.28
CA LEU A 56 10.22 12.48 1.82
C LEU A 56 10.31 12.80 3.32
N GLU A 57 9.80 13.96 3.69
CA GLU A 57 9.70 14.39 5.08
C GLU A 57 8.23 14.44 5.53
N GLY A 58 7.98 13.95 6.75
CA GLY A 58 6.65 13.97 7.38
C GLY A 58 5.66 12.96 6.81
N ASP A 59 4.38 13.18 7.14
CA ASP A 59 3.27 12.25 6.86
C ASP A 59 2.70 12.37 5.43
N THR A 60 3.36 13.16 4.59
CA THR A 60 2.91 13.41 3.20
C THR A 60 3.00 12.14 2.34
N GLY A 61 3.74 11.12 2.81
CA GLY A 61 3.80 9.79 2.22
C GLY A 61 4.33 9.79 0.79
N ALA A 62 4.43 8.60 0.19
CA ALA A 62 4.80 8.45 -1.23
C ALA A 62 3.75 9.01 -2.21
N ARG A 63 2.72 9.72 -1.73
CA ARG A 63 1.59 10.24 -2.51
C ARG A 63 2.04 11.06 -3.71
N HIS A 64 3.03 11.93 -3.53
CA HIS A 64 3.57 12.76 -4.62
C HIS A 64 4.45 11.98 -5.58
N LEU A 65 5.10 10.89 -5.15
CA LEU A 65 5.95 10.06 -6.00
C LEU A 65 5.13 9.25 -7.02
N VAL A 66 3.91 8.86 -6.63
CA VAL A 66 2.98 8.17 -7.54
C VAL A 66 2.38 9.12 -8.58
N GLU A 67 2.40 10.43 -8.31
CA GLU A 67 1.88 11.47 -9.20
C GLU A 67 2.98 12.17 -10.02
N ALA A 68 4.25 11.77 -9.84
CA ALA A 68 5.37 12.29 -10.62
C ALA A 68 5.21 11.93 -12.12
N GLU A 69 5.36 12.93 -13.00
CA GLU A 69 5.21 12.77 -14.44
C GLU A 69 6.12 11.65 -14.97
N GLY A 70 5.51 10.66 -15.65
CA GLY A 70 6.22 9.58 -16.34
C GLY A 70 6.27 8.24 -15.60
N ALA A 71 5.86 8.15 -14.34
CA ALA A 71 5.74 6.86 -13.66
C ALA A 71 4.53 6.08 -14.17
N THR A 72 4.75 4.84 -14.64
CA THR A 72 3.64 3.93 -14.94
C THR A 72 3.03 3.45 -13.63
N VAL A 73 1.72 3.66 -13.44
CA VAL A 73 0.99 3.23 -12.24
C VAL A 73 0.01 2.12 -12.60
N ILE A 74 0.04 1.04 -11.83
CA ILE A 74 -0.85 -0.12 -11.97
C ILE A 74 -1.67 -0.26 -10.69
N ASP A 75 -2.98 -0.25 -10.86
CA ASP A 75 -3.95 -0.42 -9.76
C ASP A 75 -4.33 -1.90 -9.61
N VAL A 76 -4.23 -2.43 -8.39
CA VAL A 76 -4.62 -3.80 -8.04
C VAL A 76 -5.76 -3.76 -7.03
N GLU A 77 -6.96 -4.16 -7.44
CA GLU A 77 -8.13 -4.23 -6.56
C GLU A 77 -7.99 -5.38 -5.56
N ILE A 78 -7.93 -5.04 -4.28
CA ILE A 78 -7.81 -6.00 -3.16
C ILE A 78 -8.97 -5.90 -2.16
N GLY A 79 -10.01 -5.10 -2.45
CA GLY A 79 -11.13 -4.94 -1.54
C GLY A 79 -10.84 -3.99 -0.37
N GLU A 80 -11.73 -3.97 0.62
CA GLU A 80 -11.65 -3.06 1.78
C GLU A 80 -10.32 -3.13 2.53
N ALA A 81 -9.61 -4.26 2.46
CA ALA A 81 -8.25 -4.42 2.99
C ALA A 81 -7.29 -3.32 2.53
N ALA A 82 -7.55 -2.65 1.40
CA ALA A 82 -6.76 -1.52 0.92
C ALA A 82 -6.79 -0.28 1.84
N PHE A 83 -7.79 -0.21 2.73
CA PHE A 83 -8.13 0.97 3.53
C PHE A 83 -8.29 0.70 5.03
N VAL A 84 -8.25 -0.56 5.45
CA VAL A 84 -8.49 -0.90 6.86
C VAL A 84 -7.18 -0.79 7.62
N ASP A 85 -6.99 0.35 8.26
CA ASP A 85 -6.04 0.62 9.35
C ASP A 85 -6.74 0.47 10.72
N VAL A 86 -5.95 0.08 11.73
CA VAL A 86 -6.42 -0.13 13.10
C VAL A 86 -5.95 1.02 13.98
N ASP A 87 -6.60 2.19 13.81
CA ASP A 87 -6.23 3.41 14.54
C ASP A 87 -7.04 3.67 15.82
N THR A 88 -8.12 2.92 16.03
CA THR A 88 -9.04 3.13 17.15
C THR A 88 -9.24 1.86 17.95
N PRO A 89 -9.55 1.95 19.26
CA PRO A 89 -9.93 0.79 20.07
C PRO A 89 -11.06 -0.03 19.42
N ASP A 90 -12.05 0.64 18.82
CA ASP A 90 -13.15 0.00 18.10
C ASP A 90 -12.67 -0.72 16.83
N ALA A 91 -11.72 -0.14 16.08
CA ALA A 91 -11.10 -0.81 14.95
C ALA A 91 -10.28 -2.03 15.41
N MET A 92 -9.62 -1.94 16.56
CA MET A 92 -8.83 -3.04 17.11
C MET A 92 -9.71 -4.22 17.53
N ALA A 93 -10.84 -3.96 18.19
CA ALA A 93 -11.82 -4.98 18.52
C ALA A 93 -12.39 -5.66 17.26
N ARG A 94 -12.69 -4.89 16.20
CA ARG A 94 -13.15 -5.45 14.91
C ARG A 94 -12.08 -6.27 14.19
N ALA A 95 -10.81 -5.93 14.37
CA ALA A 95 -9.67 -6.70 13.84
C ALA A 95 -9.33 -7.94 14.69
N GLY A 96 -10.05 -8.20 15.77
CA GLY A 96 -9.82 -9.34 16.67
C GLY A 96 -8.75 -9.11 17.73
N GLY A 97 -8.30 -7.85 17.91
CA GLY A 97 -7.38 -7.47 18.97
C GLY A 97 -8.07 -7.32 20.33
N VAL A 98 -7.31 -7.57 21.40
CA VAL A 98 -7.76 -7.41 22.78
C VAL A 98 -6.86 -6.37 23.44
N LEU A 99 -7.44 -5.29 23.99
CA LEU A 99 -6.72 -4.37 24.86
C LEU A 99 -6.28 -5.14 26.10
N GLN A 100 -4.99 -5.16 26.38
CA GLN A 100 -4.47 -5.62 27.68
C GLN A 100 -4.32 -4.39 28.58
N ASP A 101 -4.80 -4.52 29.82
CA ASP A 101 -4.70 -3.49 30.88
C ASP A 101 -3.24 -3.24 31.32
#